data_AF-B1YJL6-F1
#
_entry.id   AF-B1YJL6-F1
#
_cell.length_a   1.000
_cell.length_b   1.000
_cell.length_c   1.000
_cell.angle_alpha   90.00
_cell.angle_beta   90.00
_cell.angle_gamma   90.00
#
_symmetry.space_group_name_H-M   'P 1'
#
loop_
_entity.id
_entity.type
_entity.pdbx_description
1 polymer ?
#
loop_
_entity_poly.entity_id
_entity_poly.type
_entity_poly.pdbx_seq_one_letter_code
_entity_poly.pdbx_strand_id
1 'polypeptide(L)' 'MIKRGTLERLDGKYAVLLWENGSSFIPRRYLPTEARLGDTILFDGSNYSIDATNSTQSSFQTFSFRQMG' A
#
# COMPACT_ATOMS: atom_id res chain seq x y z
N MET A 1 -1.74 15.96 -11.99
CA MET A 1 -3.00 15.47 -11.40
C MET A 1 -2.69 14.18 -10.68
N ILE A 2 -3.07 14.05 -9.41
CA ILE A 2 -2.83 12.82 -8.63
C ILE A 2 -3.97 11.83 -8.92
N LYS A 3 -3.62 10.60 -9.30
CA LYS A 3 -4.57 9.48 -9.39
C LYS A 3 -4.60 8.73 -8.07
N ARG A 4 -5.78 8.23 -7.70
CA ARG A 4 -6.00 7.41 -6.51
C ARG A 4 -6.56 6.06 -6.93
N GLY A 5 -6.00 5.00 -6.40
CA GLY A 5 -6.49 3.65 -6.64
C GLY A 5 -6.26 2.73 -5.47
N THR A 6 -7.07 1.69 -5.35
CA THR A 6 -6.98 0.72 -4.26
C THR A 6 -6.11 -0.45 -4.68
N LEU A 7 -5.19 -0.87 -3.81
CA LEU A 7 -4.39 -2.07 -4.00
C LEU A 7 -5.27 -3.32 -3.81
N GLU A 8 -5.74 -3.91 -4.90
CA GLU A 8 -6.72 -5.00 -4.88
C GLU A 8 -6.04 -6.39 -4.82
N ARG A 9 -4.90 -6.54 -5.49
CA ARG A 9 -4.19 -7.82 -5.58
C ARG A 9 -2.68 -7.65 -5.58
N LEU A 10 -2.00 -8.62 -4.99
CA LEU A 10 -0.56 -8.84 -5.08
C LEU A 10 -0.31 -10.23 -5.64
N ASP A 11 0.38 -10.32 -6.78
CA ASP A 11 0.71 -11.58 -7.45
C ASP A 11 2.19 -11.59 -7.82
N GLY A 12 3.01 -12.18 -6.94
CA GLY A 12 4.46 -12.24 -7.09
C GLY A 12 5.08 -10.87 -7.34
N LYS A 13 5.56 -10.66 -8.57
CA LYS A 13 6.25 -9.42 -9.02
C LYS A 13 5.30 -8.31 -9.47
N TYR A 14 3.99 -8.55 -9.48
CA TYR A 14 2.98 -7.60 -9.92
C TYR A 14 1.94 -7.30 -8.83
N ALA A 15 1.26 -6.18 -9.03
CA ALA A 15 0.14 -5.72 -8.25
C ALA A 15 -0.98 -5.24 -9.19
N VAL A 16 -2.22 -5.29 -8.72
CA VAL A 16 -3.38 -4.72 -9.42
C VAL A 16 -3.89 -3.54 -8.61
N LEU A 17 -3.94 -2.37 -9.25
CA LEU A 17 -4.61 -1.19 -8.70
C LEU A 17 -5.95 -1.01 -9.38
N LEU A 18 -6.99 -0.82 -8.57
CA LEU A 18 -8.31 -0.42 -9.02
C LEU A 18 -8.43 1.10 -8.94
N TRP A 19 -8.51 1.76 -10.08
CA TRP A 19 -8.78 3.19 -10.23
C TRP A 19 -10.27 3.45 -10.40
N GLU A 20 -10.66 4.72 -10.32
CA GLU A 20 -12.05 5.15 -10.58
C GLU A 20 -12.57 4.73 -11.96
N ASN A 21 -11.70 4.69 -12.98
CA ASN A 21 -12.07 4.42 -14.37
C ASN A 21 -11.58 3.07 -14.93
N GLY A 22 -11.13 2.15 -14.06
CA GLY A 22 -10.66 0.83 -14.48
C GLY A 22 -9.51 0.32 -13.61
N SER A 23 -8.85 -0.76 -14.03
CA SER A 23 -7.74 -1.35 -13.28
C SER A 23 -6.43 -1.29 -14.06
N SER A 24 -5.30 -1.45 -13.36
CA SER A 24 -3.98 -1.56 -13.99
C SER A 24 -3.11 -2.58 -13.30
N PHE A 25 -2.37 -3.33 -14.12
CA PHE A 25 -1.27 -4.18 -13.67
C PHE A 25 0.01 -3.36 -13.57
N ILE A 26 0.62 -3.33 -12.39
CA ILE A 26 1.85 -2.59 -12.12
C ILE A 26 2.91 -3.49 -11.48
N PRO A 27 4.20 -3.33 -11.84
CA PRO A 27 5.27 -4.02 -11.14
C PRO A 27 5.32 -3.62 -9.66
N ARG A 28 5.35 -4.62 -8.78
CA ARG A 28 5.35 -4.43 -7.32
C ARG A 28 6.52 -3.59 -6.83
N ARG A 29 7.66 -3.62 -7.53
CA ARG A 29 8.87 -2.83 -7.20
C ARG A 29 8.66 -1.31 -7.24
N TYR A 30 7.59 -0.84 -7.89
CA TYR A 30 7.26 0.58 -7.90
C TYR A 30 6.36 1.00 -6.74
N LEU A 31 5.74 0.04 -6.06
CA LEU A 31 4.93 0.32 -4.88
C LEU A 31 5.81 0.44 -3.63
N PRO A 32 5.39 1.24 -2.65
CA PRO A 32 6.00 1.22 -1.33
C PRO A 32 5.97 -0.18 -0.72
N THR A 33 7.05 -0.55 -0.03
CA THR A 33 7.25 -1.90 0.51
C THR A 33 6.21 -2.32 1.55
N GLU A 34 5.66 -1.33 2.23
CA GLU A 34 4.70 -1.43 3.31
C GLU A 34 3.24 -1.46 2.82
N ALA A 35 3.01 -1.28 1.51
CA ALA A 35 1.67 -1.30 0.91
C ALA A 35 1.00 -2.67 1.05
N ARG A 36 -0.26 -2.65 1.49
CA ARG A 36 -1.10 -3.83 1.76
C ARG A 36 -2.36 -3.81 0.91
N LEU A 37 -2.97 -4.98 0.76
CA LEU A 37 -4.26 -5.10 0.10
C LEU A 37 -5.28 -4.21 0.82
N GLY A 38 -6.04 -3.44 0.05
CA GLY A 38 -7.00 -2.45 0.55
C GLY A 38 -6.42 -1.05 0.74
N ASP A 39 -5.09 -0.87 0.71
CA ASP A 39 -4.50 0.47 0.83
C ASP A 39 -4.83 1.33 -0.39
N THR A 40 -5.03 2.62 -0.14
CA THR A 40 -5.11 3.63 -1.20
C THR A 40 -3.70 4.02 -1.64
N ILE A 41 -3.42 3.80 -2.91
CA ILE A 41 -2.19 4.21 -3.59
C ILE A 41 -2.43 5.51 -4.37
N LEU A 42 -1.55 6.47 -4.15
CA LEU A 42 -1.47 7.73 -4.87
C LEU A 42 -0.43 7.62 -5.98
N PHE A 43 -0.76 8.11 -7.18
CA PHE A 43 0.17 8.23 -8.29
C PHE A 43 0.24 9.67 -8.79
N ASP A 44 1.41 10.30 -8.71
CA ASP A 44 1.62 11.71 -9.09
C ASP A 44 1.97 11.92 -10.57
N GLY A 45 2.14 10.83 -11.33
CA GLY A 45 2.65 10.83 -12.71
C GLY A 45 4.02 10.16 -12.85
N SER A 46 4.74 9.99 -11.74
CA SER A 46 6.08 9.39 -11.69
C SER A 46 6.23 8.38 -10.55
N ASN A 47 5.68 8.67 -9.37
CA ASN A 47 5.90 7.91 -8.15
C ASN A 47 4.59 7.38 -7.58
N TYR A 48 4.69 6.25 -6.88
CA TYR A 48 3.60 5.68 -6.10
C TYR A 48 3.86 5.88 -4.61
N SER A 49 2.85 6.31 -3.87
CA SER A 49 2.89 6.44 -2.41
C SER A 49 1.58 5.95 -1.79
N ILE A 50 1.59 5.65 -0.49
CA ILE A 50 0.38 5.27 0.26
C ILE A 50 -0.30 6.54 0.77
N ASP A 51 -1.62 6.59 0.68
CA ASP A 51 -2.41 7.61 1.35
C ASP A 51 -2.46 7.32 2.86
N ALA A 52 -1.60 8.02 3.62
CA ALA A 52 -1.48 7.85 5.07
C ALA A 52 -2.75 8.23 5.85
N THR A 53 -3.75 8.82 5.19
CA THR A 53 -5.04 9.14 5.82
C THR A 53 -5.95 7.92 5.96
N ASN A 54 -5.70 6.85 5.19
CA ASN A 54 -6.52 5.64 5.14
C ASN A 54 -5.76 4.35 5.45
N SER A 55 -4.47 4.43 5.76
CA SER A 55 -3.74 3.29 6.31
C SER A 55 -4.41 2.92 7.63
N THR A 56 -5.19 1.85 7.64
CA THR A 56 -5.54 1.16 8.89
C THR A 56 -4.22 0.73 9.49
N GLN A 57 -3.72 1.59 10.38
CA GLN A 57 -2.50 1.37 11.13
C GLN A 57 -2.73 0.05 11.87
N SER A 58 -2.21 -1.06 11.33
CA SER A 58 -2.21 -2.31 12.07
C SER A 58 -1.24 -2.06 13.22
N SER A 59 -1.81 -1.67 14.35
CA SER A 59 -1.13 -1.44 15.61
C SER A 59 -0.46 -2.74 16.04
N PHE A 60 0.73 -3.01 15.50
CA PHE A 60 1.63 -3.95 16.13
C PHE A 60 2.07 -3.29 17.42
N GLN A 61 1.29 -3.54 18.47
CA GLN A 61 1.69 -3.27 19.85
C GLN A 61 2.99 -4.06 20.07
N THR A 62 4.11 -3.34 20.10
CA THR A 62 5.38 -3.88 20.57
C THR A 62 5.18 -4.32 22.01
N PHE A 63 4.91 -5.61 22.23
CA PHE A 63 4.96 -6.22 23.56
C PHE A 63 6.43 -6.20 24.02
N SER A 64 6.78 -5.14 24.76
CA SER A 64 8.07 -5.04 25.42
C SER A 64 8.04 -5.94 26.65
N PHE A 65 8.44 -7.20 26.52
CA PHE A 65 8.78 -8.01 27.69
C PHE A 65 10.08 -7.47 28.27
N ARG A 66 9.98 -6.51 29.21
CA ARG A 66 11.09 -6.21 30.10
C ARG A 66 11.25 -7.40 31.03
N GLN A 67 12.17 -8.27 30.67
CA GLN A 67 12.65 -9.37 31.49
C GLN A 67 13.23 -8.76 32.79
N MET A 68 12.55 -8.99 33.91
CA MET A 68 13.17 -8.83 35.24
C MET A 68 14.08 -10.03 35.46
N GLY A 69 15.35 -9.74 35.77
CA GLY A 69 16.38 -10.70 36.15
C GLY A 69 17.63 -9.94 36.53
#